data_AF-A0A9D2UP44-F1
#
_entry.id   AF-A0A9D2UP44-F1
#
_cell.length_a   1.000
_cell.length_b   1.000
_cell.length_c   1.000
_cell.angle_alpha   90.00
_cell.angle_beta   90.00
_cell.angle_gamma   90.00
#
_symmetry.space_group_name_H-M   'P 1'
#
loop_
_entity.id
_entity.type
_entity.pdbx_description
1 polymer ?
#
loop_
_entity_poly.entity_id
_entity_poly.type
_entity_poly.pdbx_seq_one_letter_code
_entity_poly.pdbx_strand_id
1 'polypeptide(L)' 'MSDIAAPKRTRNSASFADVLVFIFAFALFLFGLYLFGASFSSPEGTEFWVFWAGLLASCFAFLVPIVYRWARDSRR' A
#
# COMPACT_ATOMS: atom_id res chain seq x y z
N MET A 1 25.81 40.74 15.29
CA MET A 1 25.46 39.49 14.59
C MET A 1 24.06 39.09 15.01
N SER A 2 23.06 39.23 14.14
CA SER A 2 21.72 38.69 14.36
C SER A 2 21.62 37.34 13.65
N ASP A 3 21.67 36.25 14.42
CA ASP A 3 21.35 34.91 13.93
C ASP A 3 19.86 34.86 13.57
N ILE A 4 19.56 35.12 12.30
CA ILE A 4 18.25 34.84 11.74
C ILE A 4 18.17 33.32 11.60
N ALA A 5 17.64 32.66 12.63
CA ALA A 5 17.23 31.27 12.55
C ALA A 5 16.15 31.17 11.46
N ALA A 6 16.58 30.85 10.23
CA ALA A 6 15.68 30.64 9.12
C ALA A 6 14.68 29.55 9.52
N PRO A 7 13.36 29.80 9.41
CA PRO A 7 12.37 28.78 9.72
C PRO A 7 12.63 27.61 8.77
N LYS A 8 12.99 26.45 9.33
CA LYS A 8 13.14 25.19 8.60
C LYS A 8 11.81 24.92 7.92
N ARG A 9 11.68 25.30 6.66
CA ARG A 9 10.49 25.08 5.84
C ARG A 9 10.29 23.58 5.79
N THR A 10 9.43 23.06 6.65
CA THR A 10 8.97 21.68 6.64
C THR A 10 8.23 21.53 5.33
N ARG A 11 8.93 21.07 4.30
CA ARG A 11 8.35 20.74 3.02
C ARG A 11 7.58 19.43 3.24
N ASN A 12 6.47 19.52 3.97
CA ASN A 12 5.46 18.49 4.11
C ASN A 12 4.68 18.43 2.80
N SER A 13 5.39 18.14 1.71
CA SER A 13 4.78 17.76 0.45
C SER A 13 4.87 16.25 0.48
N ALA A 14 3.74 15.57 0.74
CA ALA A 14 3.61 14.19 0.33
C ALA A 14 4.12 14.12 -1.12
N SER A 15 5.13 13.28 -1.36
CA SER A 15 5.66 13.15 -2.72
C SER A 15 4.53 12.65 -3.59
N PHE A 16 4.43 13.12 -4.83
CA PHE A 16 3.48 12.56 -5.80
C PHE A 16 3.61 11.03 -5.89
N ALA A 17 4.83 10.51 -5.69
CA ALA A 17 5.09 9.08 -5.60
C ALA A 17 4.46 8.41 -4.36
N ASP A 18 4.44 9.10 -3.21
CA ASP A 18 3.80 8.57 -1.99
C ASP A 18 2.28 8.44 -2.20
N VAL A 19 1.67 9.38 -2.93
CA VAL A 19 0.23 9.33 -3.30
C VAL A 19 -0.06 8.16 -4.23
N LEU A 20 0.76 7.95 -5.26
CA LEU A 20 0.58 6.82 -6.17
C LEU A 20 0.69 5.48 -5.43
N VAL A 21 1.69 5.32 -4.56
CA VAL A 21 1.87 4.10 -3.76
C VAL A 21 0.64 3.83 -2.89
N PHE A 22 0.08 4.88 -2.28
CA PHE A 22 -1.17 4.76 -1.53
C PHE A 22 -2.34 4.29 -2.40
N ILE A 23 -2.55 4.90 -3.57
CA ILE A 23 -3.63 4.50 -4.49
C ILE A 23 -3.47 3.04 -4.93
N PHE A 24 -2.27 2.62 -5.28
CA PHE A 24 -1.99 1.23 -5.68
C PHE A 24 -2.22 0.25 -4.53
N ALA A 25 -1.72 0.56 -3.33
CA ALA A 25 -1.93 -0.27 -2.15
C ALA A 25 -3.43 -0.38 -1.81
N PHE A 26 -4.15 0.73 -1.87
CA PHE A 26 -5.59 0.75 -1.59
C PHE A 26 -6.39 -0.04 -2.63
N ALA A 27 -6.09 0.10 -3.92
CA ALA A 27 -6.72 -0.69 -4.97
C ALA A 27 -6.44 -2.20 -4.79
N LEU A 28 -5.21 -2.58 -4.43
CA LEU A 28 -4.84 -3.96 -4.17
C LEU A 28 -5.60 -4.53 -2.97
N PHE A 29 -5.79 -3.72 -1.92
CA PHE A 29 -6.57 -4.11 -0.75
C PHE A 29 -8.05 -4.35 -1.11
N LEU A 30 -8.67 -3.43 -1.85
CA LEU A 30 -10.06 -3.59 -2.31
C LEU A 30 -10.22 -4.82 -3.21
N PHE A 31 -9.24 -5.08 -4.08
CA PHE A 31 -9.22 -6.26 -4.91
C PHE A 31 -9.13 -7.56 -4.08
N GLY A 32 -8.26 -7.58 -3.06
CA GLY A 32 -8.17 -8.69 -2.13
C GLY A 32 -9.47 -8.94 -1.36
N LEU A 33 -10.12 -7.87 -0.90
CA LEU A 33 -11.42 -7.96 -0.23
C LEU A 33 -12.52 -8.46 -1.16
N TYR A 34 -12.50 -8.03 -2.43
CA TYR A 34 -13.41 -8.53 -3.46
C TYR A 34 -13.22 -10.03 -3.70
N LEU A 35 -11.98 -10.49 -3.90
CA LEU A 35 -11.66 -11.91 -4.06
C LEU A 35 -12.11 -12.74 -2.85
N PHE A 36 -11.85 -12.21 -1.65
CA PHE A 36 -12.28 -12.84 -0.40
C PHE A 36 -13.81 -12.95 -0.30
N GLY A 37 -14.56 -11.94 -0.72
CA GLY A 37 -16.02 -12.02 -0.81
C GLY A 37 -16.48 -12.98 -1.91
N ALA A 38 -15.84 -12.94 -3.07
CA ALA A 38 -16.16 -13.77 -4.22
C ALA A 38 -15.94 -15.26 -3.95
N SER A 39 -15.05 -15.63 -3.02
CA SER A 39 -14.81 -17.02 -2.66
C SER A 39 -16.05 -17.75 -2.16
N PHE A 40 -17.00 -17.04 -1.54
CA PHE A 40 -18.27 -17.62 -1.06
C PHE A 40 -19.29 -17.89 -2.16
N SER A 41 -19.04 -17.36 -3.37
CA SER A 41 -19.88 -17.53 -4.56
C SER A 41 -19.14 -18.22 -5.71
N SER A 42 -17.93 -18.70 -5.44
CA SER A 42 -17.06 -19.29 -6.47
C SER A 42 -17.49 -20.73 -6.78
N PRO A 43 -17.21 -21.23 -7.99
CA PRO A 43 -17.51 -22.62 -8.34
C PRO A 43 -16.85 -23.62 -7.39
N GLU A 44 -17.54 -24.74 -7.16
CA GLU A 44 -17.06 -25.84 -6.31
C GLU A 44 -15.62 -26.23 -6.67
N GLY A 45 -14.76 -26.30 -5.65
CA GLY A 45 -13.33 -26.63 -5.80
C GLY A 45 -12.40 -25.42 -6.03
N THR A 46 -12.91 -24.25 -6.39
CA THR A 46 -12.10 -23.03 -6.53
C THR A 46 -12.18 -22.09 -5.33
N GLU A 47 -13.23 -22.21 -4.51
CA GLU A 47 -13.51 -21.38 -3.34
C GLU A 47 -12.30 -21.24 -2.40
N PHE A 48 -11.65 -22.36 -2.08
CA PHE A 48 -10.47 -22.37 -1.21
C PHE A 48 -9.33 -21.53 -1.78
N TRP A 49 -9.04 -21.68 -3.07
CA TRP A 49 -7.97 -20.93 -3.74
C TRP A 49 -8.29 -19.45 -3.82
N VAL A 50 -9.53 -19.10 -4.17
CA VAL A 50 -9.99 -17.72 -4.29
C VAL A 50 -9.97 -17.02 -2.92
N PHE A 51 -10.37 -17.73 -1.86
CA PHE A 51 -10.31 -17.24 -0.48
C PHE A 51 -8.88 -16.88 -0.07
N TRP A 52 -7.95 -17.83 -0.23
CA TRP A 52 -6.54 -17.61 0.15
C TRP A 52 -5.87 -16.57 -0.74
N ALA A 53 -6.20 -16.51 -2.03
CA ALA A 53 -5.72 -15.47 -2.93
C ALA A 53 -6.19 -14.08 -2.49
N GLY A 54 -7.46 -13.92 -2.12
CA GLY A 54 -8.01 -12.67 -1.61
C GLY A 54 -7.37 -12.24 -0.28
N LEU A 55 -7.20 -13.19 0.63
CA LEU A 55 -6.53 -12.94 1.91
C LEU A 55 -5.06 -12.52 1.71
N LEU A 56 -4.32 -13.25 0.88
CA LEU A 56 -2.92 -12.92 0.57
C LEU A 56 -2.80 -11.56 -0.14
N ALA A 57 -3.65 -11.28 -1.13
CA ALA A 57 -3.67 -9.98 -1.81
C ALA A 57 -3.92 -8.83 -0.84
N SER A 58 -4.84 -9.03 0.12
CA SER A 58 -5.11 -8.05 1.19
C SER A 58 -3.89 -7.83 2.08
N CYS A 59 -3.17 -8.89 2.46
CA CYS A 59 -1.93 -8.78 3.22
C CYS A 59 -0.83 -8.05 2.42
N PHE A 60 -0.67 -8.37 1.13
CA PHE A 60 0.34 -7.73 0.28
C PHE A 60 0.08 -6.23 0.08
N ALA A 61 -1.17 -5.80 0.08
CA ALA A 61 -1.53 -4.37 0.03
C ALA A 61 -0.85 -3.55 1.14
N PHE A 62 -0.69 -4.11 2.34
CA PHE A 62 0.02 -3.44 3.45
C PHE A 62 1.54 -3.52 3.31
N LEU A 63 2.08 -4.55 2.64
CA LEU A 63 3.51 -4.68 2.39
C LEU A 63 4.02 -3.68 1.35
N VAL A 64 3.22 -3.33 0.34
CA VAL A 64 3.61 -2.38 -0.73
C VAL A 64 4.19 -1.06 -0.18
N PRO A 65 3.51 -0.30 0.70
CA PRO A 65 4.05 0.96 1.22
C PRO A 65 5.28 0.75 2.11
N ILE A 66 5.36 -0.36 2.85
CA ILE A 66 6.50 -0.68 3.73
C ILE A 66 7.76 -0.92 2.88
N VAL A 67 7.64 -1.77 1.86
CA VAL A 67 8.75 -2.09 0.95
C VAL A 67 9.17 -0.86 0.15
N TYR A 68 8.21 -0.05 -0.32
CA TYR A 68 8.51 1.20 -1.02
C TYR A 68 9.34 2.16 -0.15
N ARG A 69 8.94 2.34 1.11
CA ARG A 69 9.67 3.20 2.05
C ARG A 69 11.07 2.65 2.33
N TRP A 70 11.19 1.36 2.59
CA TRP A 70 12.48 0.71 2.80
C TRP A 70 13.42 0.89 1.60
N ALA A 71 12.94 0.64 0.38
CA ALA A 71 13.72 0.81 -0.85
C ALA A 71 14.08 2.28 -1.17
N ARG A 72 13.30 3.24 -0.67
CA ARG A 72 13.62 4.67 -0.75
C ARG A 72 14.71 5.05 0.25
N ASP A 73 14.63 4.53 1.47
CA ASP A 73 15.59 4.82 2.54
C ASP A 73 16.96 4.17 2.26
N SER A 74 17.02 2.95 1.71
CA SER A 74 18.28 2.30 1.31
C SER A 74 19.01 2.98 0.14
N ARG A 75 18.36 3.92 -0.57
CA ARG A 75 18.95 4.68 -1.69
C ARG A 75 19.43 6.07 -1.29
N ARG A 76 19.33 6.44 -0.02
CA ARG A 76 19.87 7.69 0.54
C ARG A 76 21.09 7.38 1.40
#